data_AF-A2DGU4-F1
#
_entry.id   AF-A2DGU4-F1
#
_cell.length_a   1.000
_cell.length_b   1.000
_cell.length_c   1.000
_cell.angle_alpha   90.00
_cell.angle_beta   90.00
_cell.angle_gamma   90.00
#
_symmetry.space_group_name_H-M   'P 1'
#
loop_
_entity.id
_entity.type
_entity.pdbx_description
1 polymer ?
#
loop_
_entity_poly.entity_id
_entity_poly.type
_entity_poly.pdbx_seq_one_letter_code
_entity_poly.pdbx_strand_id
1 'polypeptide(L)'
;MDDNKELFIISIEREGFDKNQKLKSDFYPESEEGYTLLELSCYHGAVECFKLLRSKFNSEITPKCLQFSFLGGNPDIMSECLKEHDPDEECMKYAIASHNIDFVTF
;
A
#
# COMPACT_ATOMS: atom_id res chain seq x y z
N MET A 1 -3.00 3.64 13.12
CA MET A 1 -1.83 4.44 12.74
C MET A 1 -2.40 5.67 12.07
N ASP A 2 -2.18 6.87 12.62
CA ASP A 2 -2.78 8.09 12.07
C ASP A 2 -2.03 8.54 10.82
N ASP A 3 -2.76 8.73 9.72
CA ASP A 3 -2.22 9.28 8.48
C ASP A 3 -1.90 10.76 8.68
N ASN A 4 -0.61 11.13 8.64
CA ASN A 4 -0.19 12.53 8.59
C ASN A 4 -0.43 13.12 7.18
N LYS A 5 -1.71 13.17 6.79
CA LYS A 5 -2.20 13.59 5.47
C LYS A 5 -1.68 14.97 5.06
N GLU A 6 -1.65 15.92 5.99
CA GLU A 6 -1.21 17.30 5.71
C GLU A 6 0.25 17.35 5.24
N LEU A 7 1.14 16.65 5.96
CA LEU A 7 2.56 16.58 5.60
C LEU A 7 2.76 15.84 4.27
N PHE A 8 1.96 14.81 4.01
CA PHE A 8 2.03 14.07 2.76
C PHE A 8 1.58 14.93 1.57
N ILE A 9 0.50 15.70 1.70
CA ILE A 9 0.04 16.65 0.67
C ILE A 9 1.13 17.66 0.33
N ILE A 10 1.74 18.29 1.35
CA ILE A 10 2.84 19.25 1.15
C ILE A 10 4.00 18.59 0.42
N SER A 11 4.31 17.33 0.75
CA SER A 11 5.40 16.57 0.13
C SER A 11 5.17 16.30 -1.34
N ILE A 12 3.95 15.89 -1.73
CA ILE A 12 3.61 15.57 -3.13
C ILE A 12 3.31 16.80 -4.00
N GLU A 13 3.11 17.97 -3.39
CA GLU A 13 2.91 19.25 -4.08
C GLU A 13 4.21 20.03 -4.32
N ARG A 14 5.30 19.62 -3.66
CA ARG A 14 6.59 20.27 -3.81
C ARG A 14 7.12 20.10 -5.24
N GLU A 15 7.64 21.19 -5.80
CA GLU A 15 8.35 21.15 -7.08
C GLU A 15 9.51 20.15 -7.02
N GLY A 16 9.56 19.24 -8.01
CA GLY A 16 10.56 18.17 -8.08
C GLY A 16 10.18 16.87 -7.39
N PHE A 17 8.95 16.71 -6.90
CA PHE A 17 8.47 15.43 -6.40
C PHE A 17 8.45 14.37 -7.51
N ASP A 18 9.19 13.28 -7.32
CA ASP A 18 9.17 12.13 -8.21
C ASP A 18 8.06 11.14 -7.80
N LYS A 19 7.00 11.09 -8.62
CA LYS A 19 5.88 10.16 -8.42
C LYS A 19 6.27 8.68 -8.62
N ASN A 20 7.36 8.42 -9.35
CA ASN A 20 7.84 7.07 -9.65
C ASN A 20 8.95 6.64 -8.68
N GLN A 21 9.23 7.44 -7.63
CA GLN A 21 10.24 7.10 -6.66
C GLN A 21 9.92 5.76 -6.00
N LYS A 22 10.93 4.90 -5.91
CA LYS A 22 10.89 3.64 -5.17
C LYS A 22 11.80 3.74 -3.96
N LEU A 23 11.33 3.25 -2.82
CA LEU A 23 12.08 3.20 -1.59
C LEU A 23 12.55 1.77 -1.34
N LYS A 24 13.86 1.61 -1.13
CA LYS A 24 14.47 0.37 -0.64
C LYS A 24 14.94 0.59 0.78
N SER A 25 14.49 -0.27 1.69
CA SER A 25 14.77 -0.15 3.13
C SER A 25 14.64 -1.51 3.79
N ASP A 26 15.50 -1.78 4.76
CA ASP A 26 15.51 -3.03 5.54
C ASP A 26 14.28 -3.16 6.46
N PHE A 27 13.48 -2.11 6.59
CA PHE A 27 12.21 -2.12 7.34
C PHE A 27 11.05 -2.76 6.57
N TYR A 28 11.22 -3.04 5.28
CA TYR A 28 10.20 -3.66 4.43
C TYR A 28 10.69 -5.02 3.93
N PRO A 29 9.78 -5.89 3.43
CA PRO A 29 10.20 -7.14 2.81
C PRO A 29 11.22 -6.92 1.70
N GLU A 30 12.08 -7.90 1.46
CA GLU A 30 13.18 -7.73 0.51
C GLU A 30 12.64 -7.52 -0.92
N SER A 31 13.11 -6.46 -1.59
CA SER A 31 12.78 -6.12 -2.97
C SER A 31 14.03 -5.61 -3.69
N GLU A 32 14.34 -6.17 -4.86
CA GLU A 32 15.46 -5.70 -5.68
C GLU A 32 15.27 -4.23 -6.08
N GLU A 33 14.05 -3.89 -6.53
CA GLU A 33 13.68 -2.57 -7.06
C GLU A 33 13.15 -1.59 -6.00
N GLY A 34 12.92 -2.04 -4.76
CA GLY A 34 12.20 -1.28 -3.73
C GLY A 34 10.68 -1.28 -3.93
N TYR A 35 9.99 -0.35 -3.27
CA TYR A 35 8.54 -0.20 -3.31
C TYR A 35 8.10 1.22 -3.65
N THR A 36 7.02 1.33 -4.40
CA THR A 36 6.37 2.60 -4.69
C THR A 36 5.68 3.17 -3.45
N LEU A 37 5.41 4.47 -3.47
CA LEU A 37 4.63 5.09 -2.39
C LEU A 37 3.22 4.51 -2.25
N LEU A 38 2.63 4.03 -3.35
CA LEU A 38 1.31 3.40 -3.31
C LEU A 38 1.38 2.05 -2.57
N GLU A 39 2.35 1.20 -2.90
CA GLU A 39 2.57 -0.08 -2.21
C GLU A 39 2.84 0.14 -0.71
N LEU A 40 3.67 1.13 -0.38
CA LEU A 40 3.94 1.48 1.01
C LEU A 40 2.70 2.02 1.73
N SER A 41 1.83 2.76 1.05
CA SER A 41 0.55 3.19 1.65
C SER A 41 -0.34 2.00 1.99
N CYS A 42 -0.34 0.94 1.16
CA CYS A 42 -1.03 -0.32 1.47
C CYS A 42 -0.42 -1.01 2.69
N TYR A 43 0.92 -1.09 2.74
CA TYR A 43 1.65 -1.73 3.85
C TYR A 43 1.34 -1.10 5.20
N HIS A 44 1.25 0.24 5.25
CA HIS A 44 0.96 0.98 6.48
C HIS A 44 -0.54 1.15 6.77
N GLY A 45 -1.43 0.71 5.87
CA GLY A 45 -2.87 0.92 6.00
C GLY A 45 -3.31 2.38 5.82
N ALA A 46 -2.50 3.20 5.14
CA ALA A 46 -2.66 4.64 4.99
C ALA A 46 -3.66 5.02 3.88
N VAL A 47 -4.95 4.87 4.17
CA VAL A 47 -6.04 4.97 3.19
C VAL A 47 -6.13 6.36 2.55
N GLU A 48 -5.86 7.43 3.30
CA GLU A 48 -5.93 8.78 2.75
C GLU A 48 -4.80 9.04 1.76
N CYS A 49 -3.59 8.54 2.07
CA CYS A 49 -2.45 8.60 1.17
C CYS A 49 -2.69 7.77 -0.10
N PHE A 50 -3.25 6.57 0.04
CA PHE A 50 -3.61 5.70 -1.09
C PHE A 50 -4.60 6.39 -2.04
N LYS A 51 -5.71 6.92 -1.52
CA LYS A 51 -6.73 7.64 -2.30
C LYS A 51 -6.16 8.88 -2.98
N LEU A 52 -5.25 9.59 -2.32
CA LEU A 52 -4.59 10.77 -2.88
C LEU A 52 -3.65 10.40 -4.05
N LEU A 53 -2.83 9.36 -3.90
CA LEU A 53 -1.93 8.88 -4.95
C LEU A 53 -2.68 8.34 -6.18
N ARG A 54 -3.81 7.65 -5.97
CA ARG A 54 -4.69 7.18 -7.05
C ARG A 54 -5.34 8.36 -7.76
N SER A 55 -5.95 9.30 -7.03
CA SER A 55 -6.66 10.41 -7.65
C SER A 55 -5.75 11.42 -8.37
N LYS A 56 -4.57 11.72 -7.81
CA LYS A 56 -3.67 12.75 -8.37
C LYS A 56 -2.77 12.23 -9.49
N PHE A 57 -2.25 11.01 -9.34
CA PHE A 57 -1.23 10.48 -10.26
C PHE A 57 -1.72 9.31 -11.11
N ASN A 58 -2.96 8.84 -10.89
CA ASN A 58 -3.51 7.64 -11.51
C ASN A 58 -2.59 6.43 -11.33
N SER A 59 -2.02 6.31 -10.13
CA SER A 59 -1.04 5.28 -9.80
C SER A 59 -1.66 3.89 -10.00
N GLU A 60 -0.95 3.01 -10.70
CA GLU A 60 -1.41 1.64 -10.96
C GLU A 60 -1.45 0.82 -9.67
N ILE A 61 -2.53 0.08 -9.43
CA ILE A 61 -2.60 -0.89 -8.34
C ILE A 61 -1.82 -2.12 -8.79
N THR A 62 -0.73 -2.44 -8.10
CA THR A 62 0.10 -3.61 -8.39
C THR A 62 -0.36 -4.82 -7.55
N PRO A 63 0.03 -6.06 -7.89
CA PRO A 63 -0.21 -7.22 -7.03
C PRO A 63 0.37 -7.05 -5.62
N LYS A 64 1.51 -6.34 -5.49
CA LYS A 64 2.12 -6.00 -4.20
C LYS A 64 1.23 -5.08 -3.35
N CYS A 65 0.45 -4.17 -3.97
CA CYS A 65 -0.55 -3.38 -3.24
C CYS A 65 -1.59 -4.28 -2.56
N LEU A 66 -2.08 -5.31 -3.26
CA LEU A 66 -3.02 -6.27 -2.68
C LEU A 66 -2.35 -7.04 -1.53
N GLN A 67 -1.19 -7.65 -1.77
CA GLN A 67 -0.45 -8.39 -0.75
C GLN A 67 -0.21 -7.55 0.52
N PHE A 68 0.26 -6.31 0.36
CA PHE A 68 0.52 -5.41 1.49
C PHE A 68 -0.75 -4.88 2.16
N SER A 69 -1.88 -4.83 1.46
CA SER A 69 -3.16 -4.45 2.09
C SER A 69 -3.59 -5.42 3.20
N PHE A 70 -3.20 -6.71 3.10
CA PHE A 70 -3.41 -7.71 4.16
C PHE A 70 -2.52 -7.48 5.40
N LEU A 71 -1.33 -6.89 5.22
CA LEU A 71 -0.47 -6.47 6.34
C LEU A 71 -0.99 -5.19 7.01
N GLY A 72 -1.30 -4.17 6.21
CA GLY A 72 -1.82 -2.89 6.72
C GLY A 72 -3.21 -3.03 7.33
N GLY A 73 -3.96 -4.03 6.89
CA GLY A 73 -5.23 -4.45 7.46
C GLY A 73 -6.34 -3.41 7.36
N ASN A 74 -6.28 -2.56 6.33
CA ASN A 74 -7.30 -1.55 6.06
C ASN A 74 -8.31 -2.08 5.02
N PRO A 75 -9.57 -2.35 5.40
CA PRO A 75 -10.57 -2.94 4.51
C PRO A 75 -10.87 -2.10 3.27
N ASP A 76 -10.80 -0.76 3.36
CA ASP A 76 -11.02 0.13 2.22
C ASP A 76 -9.96 -0.13 1.14
N ILE A 77 -8.68 -0.14 1.53
CA ILE A 77 -7.56 -0.38 0.61
C ILE A 77 -7.66 -1.79 0.02
N MET A 78 -7.90 -2.79 0.86
CA MET A 78 -8.01 -4.18 0.43
C MET A 78 -9.15 -4.35 -0.58
N SER A 79 -10.32 -3.76 -0.31
CA SER A 79 -11.47 -3.83 -1.23
C SER A 79 -11.20 -3.18 -2.59
N GLU A 80 -10.40 -2.12 -2.64
CA GLU A 80 -9.99 -1.49 -3.90
C GLU A 80 -8.98 -2.37 -4.65
N CYS A 81 -8.03 -2.99 -3.95
CA CYS A 81 -7.04 -3.87 -4.58
C CYS A 81 -7.67 -5.15 -5.12
N LEU A 82 -8.64 -5.73 -4.41
CA LEU A 82 -9.37 -6.95 -4.80
C LEU A 82 -10.24 -6.77 -6.06
N LYS A 83 -10.53 -5.52 -6.47
CA LYS A 83 -11.23 -5.27 -7.74
C LYS A 83 -10.32 -5.46 -8.95
N GLU A 84 -9.00 -5.37 -8.76
CA GLU A 84 -8.02 -5.40 -9.86
C GLU A 84 -7.16 -6.67 -9.85
N HIS A 85 -6.96 -7.30 -8.69
CA HIS A 85 -6.13 -8.50 -8.54
C HIS A 85 -6.79 -9.56 -7.66
N ASP A 86 -6.53 -10.83 -7.98
CA ASP A 86 -6.93 -11.97 -7.15
C ASP A 86 -5.88 -12.23 -6.04
N PRO A 87 -6.30 -12.66 -4.84
CA PRO A 87 -5.37 -13.05 -3.77
C PRO A 87 -4.44 -14.20 -4.18
N ASP A 88 -3.22 -14.18 -3.66
CA ASP A 88 -2.21 -15.21 -3.87
C ASP A 88 -1.66 -15.77 -2.53
N GLU A 89 -0.68 -16.67 -2.61
CA GLU A 89 -0.06 -17.29 -1.44
C GLU A 89 0.60 -16.26 -0.50
N GLU A 90 1.15 -15.17 -1.04
CA GLU A 90 1.74 -14.10 -0.21
C GLU A 90 0.65 -13.31 0.53
N CYS A 91 -0.53 -13.10 -0.07
CA CYS A 91 -1.69 -12.53 0.63
C CYS A 91 -2.05 -13.38 1.88
N MET A 92 -2.10 -14.71 1.73
CA MET A 92 -2.39 -15.62 2.84
C MET A 92 -1.33 -15.55 3.95
N LYS A 93 -0.05 -15.57 3.57
CA LYS A 93 1.07 -15.43 4.51
C LYS A 93 1.01 -14.12 5.28
N TYR A 94 0.67 -13.02 4.60
CA TYR A 94 0.54 -11.71 5.22
C TYR A 94 -0.72 -11.58 6.10
N ALA A 95 -1.83 -12.21 5.74
CA ALA A 95 -3.02 -12.30 6.58
C ALA A 95 -2.72 -13.03 7.91
N ILE A 96 -1.95 -14.14 7.84
CA ILE A 96 -1.51 -14.86 9.04
C ILE A 96 -0.56 -13.99 9.87
N ALA A 97 0.41 -13.32 9.22
CA ALA A 97 1.39 -12.48 9.89
C ALA A 97 0.77 -11.24 10.57
N SER A 98 -0.29 -10.68 10.01
CA SER A 98 -1.02 -9.55 10.61
C SER A 98 -1.91 -9.97 11.78
N HIS A 99 -2.00 -11.27 12.08
CA HIS A 99 -2.87 -11.84 13.11
C HIS A 99 -4.35 -11.41 12.97
N ASN A 100 -4.76 -11.02 11.75
CA ASN A 100 -6.13 -10.61 11.47
C ASN A 100 -6.91 -11.78 10.86
N ILE A 101 -7.51 -12.60 11.73
CA ILE A 101 -8.20 -13.84 11.35
C ILE A 101 -9.39 -13.60 10.40
N ASP A 102 -9.99 -12.40 10.45
CA ASP A 102 -11.11 -12.03 9.59
C ASP A 102 -10.70 -11.95 8.10
N PHE A 103 -9.40 -11.83 7.81
CA PHE A 103 -8.88 -11.82 6.45
C PHE A 103 -8.50 -13.20 5.91
N VAL A 104 -8.45 -14.23 6.75
CA VAL A 104 -8.18 -15.62 6.31
C VAL A 104 -9.39 -16.24 5.62
N THR A 105 -10.58 -15.67 5.83
CA THR A 105 -11.84 -16.13 5.22
C THR A 105 -12.19 -15.41 3.91
N PHE A 106 -11.37 -14.46 3.46
CA PHE A 106 -11.60 -13.66 2.25
C PHE A 106 -11.11 -14.34 0.97
#